data_AF-A0A3B9JZL7-F1
#
_entry.id   AF-A0A3B9JZL7-F1
#
_cell.length_a   1.000
_cell.length_b   1.000
_cell.length_c   1.000
_cell.angle_alpha   90.00
_cell.angle_beta   90.00
_cell.angle_gamma   90.00
#
_symmetry.space_group_name_H-M   'P 1'
#
loop_
_entity.id
_entity.type
_entity.pdbx_description
1 polymer ?
#
loop_
_entity_poly.entity_id
_entity_poly.type
_entity_poly.pdbx_seq_one_letter_code
_entity_poly.pdbx_strand_id
1 'polypeptide(L)'
;MKKLAILAISALALTGCSAQDITLVRLAAHDSFVISDELVAEFESETGYELEIIRLGDTGSLTNQLVLTSNAPVADAFFGIDNTFAGVATDNDIVDGQMQAIDYSDVCFN
;
A
#
# COMPACT_ATOMS: atom_id res chain seq x y z
N MET A 1 57.08 -12.05 21.50
CA MET A 1 55.98 -11.19 21.99
C MET A 1 55.32 -10.45 20.82
N LYS A 2 54.66 -11.17 19.90
CA LYS A 2 54.11 -10.63 18.63
C LYS A 2 52.82 -11.33 18.17
N LYS A 3 52.15 -12.09 19.05
CA LYS A 3 51.03 -12.97 18.68
C LYS A 3 49.68 -12.65 19.35
N LEU A 4 49.54 -11.47 19.98
CA LEU A 4 48.29 -11.11 20.69
C LEU A 4 47.44 -10.03 20.01
N ALA A 5 47.86 -9.45 18.88
CA ALA A 5 47.18 -8.29 18.30
C ALA A 5 46.17 -8.61 17.17
N ILE A 6 45.92 -9.89 16.85
CA ILE A 6 45.11 -10.28 15.68
C ILE A 6 43.68 -10.73 16.06
N LEU A 7 43.37 -10.90 17.34
CA LEU A 7 42.07 -11.49 17.76
C LEU A 7 40.92 -10.49 17.98
N ALA A 8 41.08 -9.21 17.64
CA ALA A 8 40.06 -8.18 17.94
C ALA A 8 39.25 -7.69 16.74
N ILE A 9 39.48 -8.20 15.52
CA ILE A 9 38.83 -7.68 14.29
C ILE A 9 37.70 -8.60 13.79
N SER A 10 37.53 -9.81 14.33
CA SER A 10 36.57 -10.79 13.78
C SER A 10 35.17 -10.79 14.41
N ALA A 11 34.84 -9.84 15.30
CA ALA A 11 33.56 -9.85 16.04
C ALA A 11 32.49 -8.90 15.48
N LEU A 12 32.74 -8.20 14.37
CA LEU A 12 31.81 -7.22 13.78
C LEU A 12 31.25 -7.65 12.42
N ALA A 13 31.16 -8.96 12.17
CA ALA A 13 30.65 -9.52 10.92
C ALA A 13 29.43 -10.45 11.11
N LEU A 14 28.67 -10.24 12.19
CA LEU A 14 27.37 -10.88 12.42
C LEU A 14 26.23 -9.84 12.46
N THR A 15 26.24 -8.87 11.56
CA THR A 15 24.97 -8.32 11.08
C THR A 15 24.31 -9.40 10.23
N GLY A 16 23.62 -10.33 10.90
CA GLY A 16 22.70 -11.22 10.23
C GLY A 16 21.68 -10.36 9.51
N CYS A 17 21.72 -10.35 8.18
CA CYS A 17 20.54 -10.05 7.39
C CYS A 17 19.52 -11.13 7.74
N SER A 18 18.68 -10.85 8.74
CA SER A 18 17.39 -11.52 8.83
C SER A 18 16.70 -11.14 7.52
N ALA A 19 16.39 -12.12 6.67
CA ALA A 19 15.53 -11.86 5.53
C ALA A 19 14.25 -11.26 6.12
N GLN A 20 14.00 -10.00 5.81
CA GLN A 20 12.80 -9.32 6.26
C GLN A 20 11.66 -10.05 5.56
N ASP A 21 10.70 -10.58 6.31
CA ASP A 21 9.49 -11.17 5.74
C ASP A 21 8.69 -10.01 5.12
N ILE A 22 9.04 -9.66 3.88
CA ILE A 22 8.38 -8.62 3.10
C ILE A 22 6.94 -9.09 2.91
N THR A 23 6.00 -8.30 3.44
CA THR A 23 4.57 -8.60 3.36
C THR A 23 3.97 -7.78 2.23
N LEU A 24 3.08 -8.40 1.45
CA LEU A 24 2.39 -7.77 0.33
C LEU A 24 1.19 -6.95 0.85
N VAL A 25 1.10 -5.69 0.41
CA VAL A 25 -0.05 -4.81 0.63
C VAL A 25 -0.76 -4.58 -0.71
N ARG A 26 -2.05 -4.90 -0.76
CA ARG A 26 -2.89 -4.73 -1.94
C ARG A 26 -3.71 -3.44 -1.84
N LEU A 27 -3.50 -2.53 -2.79
CA LEU A 27 -4.27 -1.29 -2.95
C LEU A 27 -5.27 -1.45 -4.10
N ALA A 28 -6.57 -1.46 -3.81
CA ALA A 28 -7.60 -1.35 -4.82
C ALA A 28 -7.71 0.10 -5.32
N ALA A 29 -7.63 0.33 -6.61
CA ALA A 29 -7.74 1.68 -7.18
C ALA A 29 -8.58 1.71 -8.45
N HIS A 30 -9.19 2.87 -8.72
CA HIS A 30 -9.82 3.10 -10.01
C HIS A 30 -8.75 3.21 -11.12
N ASP A 31 -9.13 3.00 -12.37
CA ASP A 31 -8.20 2.96 -13.52
C ASP A 31 -7.45 4.28 -13.73
N SER A 32 -8.03 5.41 -13.35
CA SER A 32 -7.41 6.74 -13.45
C SER A 32 -6.34 7.01 -12.40
N PHE A 33 -6.07 6.10 -11.47
CA PHE A 33 -5.03 6.28 -10.45
C PHE A 33 -3.66 6.22 -11.13
N VAL A 34 -2.79 7.18 -10.87
CA VAL A 34 -1.44 7.21 -11.41
C VAL A 34 -0.50 7.50 -10.26
N ILE A 35 0.52 6.65 -10.12
CA ILE A 35 1.61 6.79 -9.16
C ILE A 35 2.90 6.47 -9.92
N SER A 36 3.97 7.20 -9.62
CA SER A 36 5.26 6.96 -10.27
C SER A 36 5.99 5.80 -9.60
N ASP A 37 6.88 5.15 -10.35
CA ASP A 37 7.69 4.05 -9.83
C ASP A 37 8.59 4.51 -8.67
N GLU A 38 9.02 5.77 -8.67
CA GLU A 38 9.81 6.34 -7.58
C GLU A 38 9.02 6.42 -6.27
N LEU A 39 7.74 6.82 -6.33
CA LEU A 39 6.87 6.87 -5.15
C LEU A 39 6.52 5.49 -4.62
N VAL A 40 6.35 4.50 -5.52
CA VAL A 40 6.20 3.10 -5.12
C VAL A 40 7.46 2.62 -4.40
N ALA A 41 8.63 2.83 -5.00
CA ALA A 41 9.91 2.40 -4.41
C ALA A 41 10.20 3.09 -3.06
N GLU A 42 9.81 4.37 -2.91
CA GLU A 42 9.93 5.08 -1.64
C GLU A 42 9.02 4.45 -0.57
N PHE A 43 7.75 4.18 -0.89
CA PHE A 43 6.85 3.46 0.02
C PHE A 43 7.42 2.10 0.44
N GLU A 44 7.92 1.31 -0.51
CA GLU A 44 8.46 -0.03 -0.22
C GLU A 44 9.73 0.04 0.63
N SER A 45 10.61 1.02 0.38
CA SER A 45 11.81 1.24 1.16
C SER A 45 11.53 1.75 2.58
N GLU A 46 10.55 2.63 2.75
CA GLU A 46 10.22 3.21 4.06
C GLU A 46 9.47 2.23 4.95
N THR A 47 8.59 1.43 4.37
CA THR A 47 7.70 0.54 5.13
C THR A 47 8.22 -0.90 5.21
N GLY A 48 9.00 -1.34 4.23
CA GLY A 48 9.40 -2.73 4.07
C GLY A 48 8.27 -3.65 3.54
N TYR A 49 7.17 -3.08 3.05
CA TYR A 49 6.09 -3.80 2.37
C TYR A 49 6.26 -3.75 0.86
N GLU A 50 5.78 -4.77 0.15
CA GLU A 50 5.61 -4.72 -1.31
C GLU A 50 4.21 -4.15 -1.64
N LEU A 51 4.12 -3.28 -2.65
CA LEU A 51 2.84 -2.69 -3.06
C LEU A 51 2.31 -3.35 -4.34
N GLU A 52 1.15 -3.98 -4.25
CA GLU A 52 0.37 -4.42 -5.41
C GLU A 52 -0.85 -3.53 -5.61
N ILE A 53 -1.00 -2.95 -6.81
CA ILE A 53 -2.14 -2.11 -7.16
C ILE A 53 -3.12 -2.91 -8.01
N ILE A 54 -4.31 -3.16 -7.46
CA ILE A 54 -5.41 -3.85 -8.15
C ILE A 54 -6.31 -2.81 -8.80
N ARG A 55 -6.41 -2.86 -10.13
CA ARG A 55 -7.25 -1.95 -10.92
C ARG A 55 -8.66 -2.51 -11.05
N LEU A 56 -9.64 -1.77 -10.53
CA LEU A 56 -11.03 -2.20 -10.42
C LEU A 56 -12.01 -1.34 -11.23
N GLY A 57 -11.58 -0.78 -12.36
CA GLY A 57 -12.46 -0.02 -13.26
C GLY A 57 -12.62 1.44 -12.82
N ASP A 58 -13.77 2.04 -13.13
CA ASP A 58 -14.12 3.38 -12.63
C ASP A 58 -14.51 3.38 -11.14
N THR A 59 -14.75 4.56 -10.56
CA THR A 59 -15.13 4.72 -9.15
C THR A 59 -16.33 3.86 -8.74
N GLY A 60 -17.34 3.76 -9.60
CA GLY A 60 -18.54 2.96 -9.32
C GLY A 60 -18.23 1.46 -9.34
N SER A 61 -17.44 1.02 -10.31
CA SER A 61 -16.99 -0.37 -10.45
C SER A 61 -16.10 -0.79 -9.29
N LEU A 62 -15.16 0.06 -8.89
CA LEU A 62 -14.32 -0.11 -7.71
C LEU A 62 -15.19 -0.32 -6.46
N THR A 63 -16.12 0.61 -6.21
CA THR A 63 -16.99 0.55 -5.02
C THR A 63 -17.83 -0.72 -5.00
N ASN A 64 -18.48 -1.05 -6.13
CA ASN A 64 -19.32 -2.24 -6.22
C ASN A 64 -18.51 -3.53 -6.01
N GLN A 65 -17.29 -3.61 -6.54
CA GLN A 65 -16.44 -4.80 -6.35
C GLN A 65 -15.98 -4.95 -4.91
N LEU A 66 -15.63 -3.86 -4.22
CA LEU A 66 -15.33 -3.90 -2.79
C LEU A 66 -16.52 -4.41 -1.97
N VAL A 67 -17.74 -3.94 -2.29
CA VAL A 67 -18.97 -4.44 -1.66
C VAL A 67 -19.19 -5.93 -1.90
N LEU A 68 -19.08 -6.38 -3.15
CA LEU A 68 -19.28 -7.79 -3.53
C LEU A 68 -18.23 -8.73 -2.91
N THR A 69 -17.04 -8.22 -2.61
CA THR A 69 -15.92 -9.00 -2.05
C THR A 69 -15.70 -8.78 -0.56
N SER A 70 -16.56 -8.02 0.13
CA SER A 70 -16.44 -7.70 1.57
C SER A 70 -16.23 -8.91 2.50
N ASN A 71 -16.86 -10.06 2.21
CA ASN A 71 -16.69 -11.29 3.00
C ASN A 71 -15.37 -12.05 2.71
N ALA A 72 -14.69 -11.70 1.62
CA ALA A 72 -13.37 -12.23 1.25
C ALA A 72 -12.56 -11.11 0.55
N PRO A 73 -12.09 -10.11 1.31
CA PRO A 73 -11.56 -8.87 0.73
C PRO A 73 -10.40 -9.10 -0.24
N VAL A 74 -10.49 -8.45 -1.40
CA VAL A 74 -9.47 -8.53 -2.45
C VAL A 74 -8.31 -7.55 -2.25
N ALA A 75 -8.46 -6.56 -1.38
CA ALA A 75 -7.46 -5.53 -1.11
C ALA A 75 -7.48 -5.13 0.37
N ASP A 76 -6.37 -4.55 0.83
CA ASP A 76 -6.18 -4.08 2.21
C ASP A 76 -6.53 -2.60 2.36
N ALA A 77 -6.39 -1.83 1.28
CA ALA A 77 -6.75 -0.42 1.20
C ALA A 77 -7.41 -0.10 -0.14
N PHE A 78 -8.08 1.05 -0.23
CA PHE A 78 -8.64 1.55 -1.49
C PHE A 78 -8.31 3.03 -1.73
N PHE A 79 -8.21 3.39 -3.01
CA PHE A 79 -8.12 4.77 -3.49
C PHE A 79 -9.10 4.98 -4.64
N GLY A 80 -9.88 6.06 -4.58
CA GLY A 80 -10.73 6.46 -5.70
C GLY A 80 -12.23 6.30 -5.47
N ILE A 81 -12.68 6.03 -4.25
CA ILE A 81 -14.10 6.23 -3.88
C ILE A 81 -14.32 7.74 -3.71
N ASP A 82 -15.26 8.30 -4.46
CA ASP A 82 -15.63 9.71 -4.37
C ASP A 82 -16.85 9.93 -3.47
N ASN A 83 -17.24 11.19 -3.28
CA ASN A 83 -18.39 11.59 -2.47
C ASN A 83 -19.74 11.08 -3.00
N THR A 84 -19.84 10.72 -4.29
CA THR A 84 -21.05 10.12 -4.88
C THR A 84 -21.22 8.68 -4.40
N PHE A 85 -20.13 7.93 -4.28
CA PHE A 85 -20.14 6.52 -3.87
C PHE A 85 -19.80 6.27 -2.40
N ALA A 86 -19.35 7.30 -1.67
CA ALA A 86 -19.00 7.21 -0.25
C ALA A 86 -20.13 6.65 0.63
N GLY A 87 -21.39 7.03 0.33
CA GLY A 87 -22.56 6.49 1.04
C GLY A 87 -22.69 4.98 0.87
N VAL A 88 -22.54 4.47 -0.36
CA VAL A 88 -22.60 3.03 -0.65
C VAL A 88 -21.50 2.27 0.10
N ALA A 89 -20.28 2.80 0.11
CA ALA A 89 -19.16 2.16 0.83
C ALA A 89 -19.41 2.12 2.35
N THR A 90 -19.95 3.21 2.92
CA THR A 90 -20.24 3.30 4.35
C THR A 90 -21.40 2.38 4.74
N ASP A 91 -22.49 2.36 3.97
CA ASP A 91 -23.68 1.54 4.24
C ASP A 91 -23.40 0.03 4.14
N ASN A 92 -22.29 -0.37 3.51
CA ASN A 92 -21.86 -1.76 3.35
C ASN A 92 -20.58 -2.08 4.17
N ASP A 93 -20.25 -1.27 5.17
CA ASP A 93 -19.14 -1.50 6.11
C ASP A 93 -17.78 -1.77 5.41
N ILE A 94 -17.50 -1.07 4.31
CA ILE A 94 -16.23 -1.22 3.56
C ILE A 94 -15.05 -0.57 4.28
N VAL A 95 -15.34 0.31 5.24
CA VAL A 95 -14.35 1.02 6.03
C VAL A 95 -14.86 1.16 7.46
N ASP A 96 -14.03 0.77 8.43
CA ASP A 96 -14.36 0.83 9.86
C ASP A 96 -14.32 2.27 10.43
N GLY A 97 -13.94 3.25 9.62
CA GLY A 97 -13.71 4.63 10.02
C GLY A 97 -14.04 5.64 8.92
N GLN A 98 -13.51 6.85 9.04
CA GLN A 98 -13.75 7.87 8.03
C GLN A 98 -12.80 7.67 6.85
N MET A 99 -13.36 7.64 5.63
CA MET A 99 -12.59 7.87 4.41
C MET A 99 -11.94 9.25 4.51
N GLN A 100 -10.64 9.32 4.26
CA GLN A 100 -9.94 10.59 4.20
C GLN A 100 -10.09 11.18 2.81
N ALA A 101 -10.62 12.40 2.74
CA ALA A 101 -10.65 13.16 1.50
C ALA A 101 -9.21 13.52 1.11
N ILE A 102 -8.81 13.15 -0.10
CA ILE A 102 -7.52 13.50 -0.69
C ILE A 102 -7.78 14.60 -1.71
N ASP A 103 -7.62 15.86 -1.28
CA ASP A 103 -7.88 17.05 -2.10
C ASP A 103 -6.56 17.58 -2.71
N TYR A 104 -5.80 16.68 -3.35
CA TYR A 104 -4.55 17.03 -4.06
C TYR A 104 -4.63 16.81 -5.57
N SER A 105 -5.77 16.34 -6.07
CA SER A 105 -6.00 16.12 -7.49
C SER A 105 -6.72 17.32 -8.10
N ASP A 106 -6.00 18.09 -8.93
CA ASP A 106 -6.62 19.01 -9.87
C ASP A 106 -7.58 18.21 -10.75
N VAL A 107 -8.88 18.40 -10.53
CA VAL A 107 -9.91 17.96 -11.48
C VAL A 107 -9.73 18.83 -12.72
N CYS A 108 -8.92 18.36 -13.67
CA CYS A 108 -8.90 18.91 -15.02
C CYS A 108 -10.25 18.61 -15.68
N PHE A 109 -11.21 19.54 -15.52
CA PHE A 109 -12.31 19.63 -16.46
C PHE A 109 -11.72 19.99 -17.82
N ASN A 110 -11.95 19.14 -18.82
CA ASN A 110 -11.76 19.52 -20.22
C ASN A 110 -12.81 20.56 -20.63
#